data_AF-M1EPE6-F1
#
_entry.id   AF-M1EPE6-F1
#
_cell.length_a   1.000
_cell.length_b   1.000
_cell.length_c   1.000
_cell.angle_alpha   90.00
_cell.angle_beta   90.00
_cell.angle_gamma   90.00
#
_symmetry.space_group_name_H-M   'P 1'
#
loop_
_entity.id
_entity.type
_entity.pdbx_description
1 polymer ?
#
loop_
_entity_poly.entity_id
_entity_poly.type
_entity_poly.pdbx_seq_one_letter_code
_entity_poly.pdbx_strand_id
1 'polypeptide(L)'
;RCALYALGAAYLNLISQLTTVPAFCQHIHEVIETRKKEAPYMLPEAVFVEKPRLSQNLDGVVIEFLFRQSKISEVLGGSGYNSDRLCLPYVPQLTDEDRLSKRKSIGETISLQVEVESRNSPEKEERVPAEEITYETLKKAIVDSGAVEEQERERRRQVVEKFQKAPFEEIAAHCGARASLLQSKLN
;
A
#
# COMPACT_ATOMS: atom_id res chain seq x y z
N ARG A 1 -22.22 -7.88 -0.15
CA ARG A 1 -22.56 -7.88 1.29
C ARG A 1 -22.36 -9.27 1.93
N CYS A 2 -22.95 -10.36 1.42
CA CYS A 2 -22.71 -11.73 1.92
C CYS A 2 -21.22 -12.11 1.98
N ALA A 3 -20.46 -11.81 0.93
CA ALA A 3 -19.01 -12.04 0.89
C ALA A 3 -18.23 -11.32 2.00
N LEU A 4 -18.65 -10.12 2.43
CA LEU A 4 -17.99 -9.40 3.53
C LEU A 4 -18.26 -10.10 4.87
N TYR A 5 -19.48 -10.58 5.09
CA TYR A 5 -19.82 -11.33 6.31
C TYR A 5 -19.12 -12.68 6.39
N ALA A 6 -19.00 -13.38 5.25
CA ALA A 6 -18.26 -14.62 5.13
C ALA A 6 -16.76 -14.41 5.37
N LEU A 7 -16.18 -13.38 4.76
CA LEU A 7 -14.78 -13.01 4.96
C LEU A 7 -14.52 -12.63 6.42
N GLY A 8 -15.39 -11.82 7.02
CA GLY A 8 -15.33 -11.46 8.43
C GLY A 8 -15.41 -12.69 9.35
N ALA A 9 -16.27 -13.67 9.04
CA ALA A 9 -16.32 -14.93 9.80
C ALA A 9 -15.02 -15.73 9.71
N ALA A 10 -14.44 -15.85 8.52
CA ALA A 10 -13.17 -16.54 8.33
C ALA A 10 -12.04 -15.89 9.13
N TYR A 11 -11.89 -14.57 9.03
CA TYR A 11 -10.85 -13.85 9.76
C TYR A 11 -11.06 -13.88 11.26
N LEU A 12 -12.29 -13.66 11.76
CA LEU A 12 -12.55 -13.71 13.19
C LEU A 12 -12.36 -15.13 13.75
N ASN A 13 -12.72 -16.17 13.00
CA ASN A 13 -12.44 -17.56 13.39
C ASN A 13 -10.93 -17.79 13.52
N LEU A 14 -10.14 -17.36 12.53
CA LEU A 14 -8.69 -17.44 12.57
C LEU A 14 -8.10 -16.66 13.76
N ILE A 15 -8.52 -15.39 13.94
CA ILE A 15 -8.06 -14.55 15.05
C ILE A 15 -8.42 -15.17 16.40
N SER A 16 -9.57 -15.83 16.51
CA SER A 16 -9.95 -16.49 17.77
C SER A 16 -8.99 -17.62 18.14
N GLN A 17 -8.59 -18.42 17.16
CA GLN A 17 -7.61 -19.49 17.36
C GLN A 17 -6.21 -18.94 17.69
N LEU A 18 -5.84 -17.78 17.12
CA LEU A 18 -4.54 -17.15 17.35
C LEU A 18 -4.44 -16.42 18.69
N THR A 19 -5.51 -15.77 19.14
CA THR A 19 -5.52 -15.02 20.41
C THR A 19 -5.69 -15.92 21.62
N THR A 20 -6.24 -17.13 21.45
CA THR A 20 -6.48 -18.14 22.49
C THR A 20 -7.32 -17.66 23.68
N VAL A 21 -8.10 -16.58 23.50
CA VAL A 21 -8.99 -16.02 24.53
C VAL A 21 -10.28 -16.86 24.58
N PRO A 22 -10.54 -17.63 25.66
CA PRO A 22 -11.64 -18.62 25.65
C PRO A 22 -13.02 -18.00 25.40
N ALA A 23 -13.32 -16.86 26.04
CA ALA A 23 -14.59 -16.15 25.89
C ALA A 23 -14.80 -15.63 24.45
N PHE A 24 -13.72 -15.21 23.78
CA PHE A 24 -13.76 -14.77 22.40
C PHE A 24 -13.96 -15.96 21.45
N CYS A 25 -13.20 -17.05 21.65
CA CYS A 25 -13.38 -18.29 20.88
C CYS A 25 -14.81 -18.81 20.96
N GLN A 26 -15.40 -18.84 22.15
CA GLN A 26 -16.78 -19.27 22.35
C GLN A 26 -17.76 -18.39 21.58
N HIS A 27 -17.65 -17.07 21.73
CA HIS A 27 -18.53 -16.13 21.04
C HIS A 27 -18.47 -16.29 19.50
N ILE A 28 -17.26 -16.40 18.95
CA ILE A 28 -17.09 -16.58 17.51
C ILE A 28 -17.69 -17.91 17.03
N HIS A 29 -17.47 -19.00 17.76
CA HIS A 29 -18.06 -20.31 17.43
C HIS A 29 -19.59 -20.28 17.50
N GLU A 30 -20.17 -19.67 18.54
CA GLU A 30 -21.63 -19.55 18.69
C GLU A 30 -22.26 -18.87 17.47
N VAL A 31 -21.73 -17.72 17.04
CA VAL A 31 -22.23 -17.00 15.86
C VAL A 31 -22.07 -17.83 14.58
N ILE A 32 -20.94 -18.53 14.42
CA ILE A 32 -20.71 -19.39 13.25
C ILE A 32 -21.70 -20.56 13.22
N GLU A 33 -21.93 -21.23 14.34
CA GLU A 33 -22.87 -22.35 14.43
C GLU A 33 -24.31 -21.91 14.16
N THR A 34 -24.72 -20.74 14.67
CA THR A 34 -26.03 -20.16 14.36
C THR A 34 -26.15 -19.86 12.86
N ARG A 35 -25.13 -19.26 12.24
CA ARG A 35 -25.11 -19.02 10.79
C ARG A 35 -25.17 -20.30 9.98
N LYS A 36 -24.50 -21.38 10.41
CA LYS A 36 -24.56 -22.68 9.69
C LYS A 36 -25.99 -23.20 9.57
N LYS A 37 -26.82 -22.98 10.60
CA LYS A 37 -28.20 -23.46 10.65
C LYS A 37 -29.16 -22.56 9.88
N GLU A 38 -29.03 -21.24 10.05
CA GLU A 38 -30.08 -20.29 9.65
C GLU A 38 -29.67 -19.34 8.53
N ALA A 39 -28.37 -19.09 8.37
CA ALA A 39 -27.85 -18.14 7.39
C ALA A 39 -26.53 -18.62 6.74
N PRO A 40 -26.50 -19.82 6.10
CA PRO A 40 -25.28 -20.40 5.57
C PRO A 40 -24.64 -19.53 4.48
N TYR A 41 -25.44 -18.73 3.77
CA TYR A 41 -24.99 -17.73 2.78
C TYR A 41 -24.14 -16.59 3.38
N MET A 42 -23.97 -16.52 4.70
CA MET A 42 -23.04 -15.60 5.40
C MET A 42 -21.73 -16.27 5.81
N LEU A 43 -21.46 -17.51 5.37
CA LEU A 43 -20.26 -18.27 5.66
C LEU A 43 -19.42 -18.52 4.39
N PRO A 44 -18.10 -18.67 4.52
CA PRO A 44 -17.19 -18.91 3.41
C PRO A 44 -17.60 -20.07 2.50
N GLU A 45 -18.06 -21.17 3.10
CA GLU A 45 -18.39 -22.44 2.43
C GLU A 45 -19.55 -22.31 1.44
N ALA A 46 -20.43 -21.31 1.63
CA ALA A 46 -21.56 -21.07 0.73
C ALA A 46 -21.30 -19.93 -0.27
N VAL A 47 -20.36 -19.03 0.03
CA VAL A 47 -20.10 -17.83 -0.78
C VAL A 47 -18.92 -18.01 -1.75
N PHE A 48 -17.86 -18.68 -1.32
CA PHE A 48 -16.63 -18.84 -2.12
C PHE A 48 -16.59 -20.20 -2.84
N VAL A 49 -17.68 -20.50 -3.55
CA VAL A 49 -17.83 -21.70 -4.40
C VAL A 49 -18.10 -21.26 -5.84
N GLU A 50 -17.91 -22.15 -6.82
CA GLU A 50 -18.07 -21.81 -8.25
C GLU A 50 -19.45 -21.24 -8.59
N LYS A 51 -20.51 -21.70 -7.92
CA LYS A 51 -21.89 -21.26 -8.14
C LYS A 51 -22.59 -20.97 -6.81
N PRO A 52 -22.36 -19.80 -6.19
CA PRO A 52 -22.93 -19.48 -4.89
C PRO A 52 -24.44 -19.21 -5.03
N ARG A 53 -25.25 -19.89 -4.21
CA ARG A 53 -26.70 -19.67 -4.13
C ARG A 53 -26.97 -18.58 -3.11
N LEU A 54 -26.76 -17.32 -3.51
CA LEU A 54 -26.99 -16.17 -2.63
C LEU A 54 -28.46 -15.76 -2.68
N SER A 55 -29.08 -15.55 -1.51
CA SER A 55 -30.33 -14.81 -1.44
C SER A 55 -30.07 -13.36 -1.86
N GLN A 56 -30.92 -12.82 -2.75
CA GLN A 56 -30.78 -11.43 -3.22
C GLN A 56 -31.16 -10.40 -2.15
N ASN A 57 -31.91 -10.82 -1.12
CA ASN A 57 -32.39 -9.95 -0.06
C ASN A 57 -31.67 -10.25 1.26
N LEU A 58 -30.98 -9.23 1.76
CA LEU A 58 -30.41 -9.16 3.11
C LEU A 58 -31.29 -8.32 4.05
N ASP A 59 -32.51 -7.98 3.63
CA ASP A 59 -33.46 -7.33 4.52
C ASP A 59 -33.82 -8.29 5.65
N GLY A 60 -33.54 -7.88 6.89
CA GLY A 60 -33.79 -8.68 8.07
C GLY A 60 -32.60 -9.49 8.59
N VAL A 61 -31.34 -9.10 8.30
CA VAL A 61 -30.19 -9.70 9.03
C VAL A 61 -30.41 -9.53 10.54
N VAL A 62 -30.64 -10.65 11.21
CA VAL A 62 -30.88 -10.70 12.66
C VAL A 62 -29.57 -10.37 13.38
N ILE A 63 -29.68 -9.62 14.48
CA ILE A 63 -28.54 -9.20 15.30
C ILE A 63 -27.69 -10.39 15.76
N GLU A 64 -28.32 -11.55 15.97
CA GLU A 64 -27.69 -12.80 16.39
C GLU A 64 -26.72 -13.38 15.35
N PHE A 65 -26.91 -13.03 14.07
CA PHE A 65 -25.98 -13.44 13.02
C PHE A 65 -24.77 -12.49 12.93
N LEU A 66 -24.75 -11.36 13.64
CA LEU A 66 -23.71 -10.35 13.52
C LEU A 66 -22.64 -10.49 14.60
N PHE A 67 -21.39 -10.34 14.19
CA PHE A 67 -20.29 -10.14 15.12
C PHE A 67 -20.34 -8.71 15.66
N ARG A 68 -20.96 -8.53 16.82
CA ARG A 68 -21.15 -7.20 17.41
C ARG A 68 -19.82 -6.68 17.97
N GLN A 69 -19.40 -5.50 17.52
CA GLN A 69 -18.21 -4.83 18.04
C GLN A 69 -18.26 -4.68 19.57
N SER A 70 -19.42 -4.34 20.15
CA SER A 70 -19.58 -4.21 21.61
C SER A 70 -19.29 -5.52 22.33
N LYS A 71 -19.80 -6.64 21.82
CA LYS A 71 -19.58 -7.97 22.41
C LYS A 71 -18.13 -8.42 22.24
N ILE A 72 -17.53 -8.17 21.08
CA ILE A 72 -16.11 -8.44 20.84
C ILE A 72 -15.23 -7.65 21.80
N SER A 73 -15.53 -6.37 22.00
CA SER A 73 -14.75 -5.49 22.90
C SER A 73 -14.85 -5.92 24.35
N GLU A 74 -16.02 -6.37 24.79
CA GLU A 74 -16.27 -6.94 26.11
C GLU A 74 -15.41 -8.21 26.35
N VAL A 75 -15.49 -9.20 25.45
CA VAL A 75 -14.80 -10.49 25.64
C VAL A 75 -13.27 -10.37 25.49
N LEU A 76 -12.78 -9.43 24.68
CA LEU A 76 -11.35 -9.15 24.55
C LEU A 76 -10.82 -8.29 25.70
N GLY A 77 -11.60 -7.30 26.16
CA GLY A 77 -11.22 -6.39 27.25
C GLY A 77 -10.97 -7.11 28.57
N GLY A 78 -11.74 -8.17 28.87
CA GLY A 78 -11.51 -9.03 30.03
C GLY A 78 -10.18 -9.80 30.01
N SER A 79 -9.48 -9.82 28.89
CA SER A 79 -8.21 -10.54 28.68
C SER A 79 -7.01 -9.61 28.43
N GLY A 80 -7.16 -8.30 28.69
CA GLY A 80 -6.07 -7.32 28.57
C GLY A 80 -5.78 -6.81 27.15
N TYR A 81 -6.62 -7.13 26.17
CA TYR A 81 -6.50 -6.59 24.82
C TYR A 81 -7.10 -5.17 24.75
N ASN A 82 -6.42 -4.27 24.03
CA ASN A 82 -6.97 -2.95 23.72
C ASN A 82 -7.99 -3.07 22.56
N SER A 83 -9.23 -2.68 22.83
CA SER A 83 -10.35 -2.71 21.87
C SER A 83 -10.76 -1.32 21.36
N ASP A 84 -10.09 -0.24 21.79
CA ASP A 84 -10.45 1.15 21.46
C ASP A 84 -10.43 1.41 19.95
N ARG A 85 -9.49 0.74 19.25
CA ARG A 85 -9.34 0.85 17.80
C ARG A 85 -10.44 0.15 17.01
N LEU A 86 -11.23 -0.74 17.61
CA LEU A 86 -12.33 -1.42 16.90
C LEU A 86 -13.46 -0.45 16.51
N CYS A 87 -13.58 0.68 17.21
CA CYS A 87 -14.54 1.74 16.92
C CYS A 87 -14.04 2.73 15.86
N LEU A 88 -12.75 2.69 15.52
CA LEU A 88 -12.15 3.64 14.60
C LEU A 88 -12.25 3.11 13.17
N PRO A 89 -12.72 3.91 12.20
CA PRO A 89 -12.63 3.57 10.80
C PRO A 89 -11.19 3.22 10.42
N TYR A 90 -11.01 2.17 9.62
CA TYR A 90 -9.70 1.84 9.10
C TYR A 90 -9.20 2.95 8.17
N VAL A 91 -8.10 3.58 8.54
CA VAL A 91 -7.38 4.54 7.69
C VAL A 91 -6.13 3.82 7.16
N PRO A 92 -6.05 3.54 5.84
CA PRO A 92 -4.87 2.93 5.26
C PRO A 92 -3.65 3.79 5.53
N GLN A 93 -2.66 3.23 6.23
CA GLN A 93 -1.36 3.89 6.35
C GLN A 93 -0.55 3.55 5.10
N LEU A 94 -0.36 4.54 4.23
CA LEU A 94 0.49 4.39 3.05
C LEU A 94 1.92 4.16 3.53
N THR A 95 2.45 2.98 3.26
CA THR A 95 3.87 2.71 3.45
C THR A 95 4.68 3.44 2.38
N ASP A 96 5.97 3.71 2.60
CA ASP A 96 6.78 4.40 1.59
C ASP A 96 6.85 3.63 0.25
N GLU A 97 6.70 2.31 0.29
CA GLU A 97 6.56 1.44 -0.89
C GLU A 97 5.27 1.73 -1.71
N ASP A 98 4.17 2.05 -1.04
CA ASP A 98 2.91 2.45 -1.70
C ASP A 98 3.03 3.83 -2.35
N ARG A 99 3.82 4.72 -1.76
CA ARG A 99 4.08 6.07 -2.31
C ARG A 99 4.91 6.00 -3.59
N LEU A 100 5.87 5.08 -3.66
CA LEU A 100 6.66 4.81 -4.87
C LEU A 100 5.82 4.12 -5.96
N SER A 101 4.86 3.28 -5.58
CA SER A 101 3.98 2.57 -6.52
C SER A 101 2.98 3.51 -7.22
N LYS A 102 2.48 4.54 -6.52
CA LYS A 102 1.61 5.57 -7.12
C LYS A 102 2.33 6.49 -8.10
N ARG A 103 3.66 6.62 -8.04
CA ARG A 103 4.46 7.38 -9.01
C ARG A 103 4.47 6.79 -10.43
N LYS A 104 3.82 5.65 -10.68
CA LYS A 104 3.59 5.10 -12.03
C LYS A 104 2.27 5.55 -12.68
N SER A 105 1.39 6.23 -11.95
CA SER A 105 0.18 6.84 -12.51
C SER A 105 0.40 8.34 -12.71
N ILE A 106 0.61 8.75 -13.95
CA ILE A 106 0.73 10.18 -14.36
C ILE A 106 -0.59 10.95 -14.16
N GLY A 107 -1.69 10.29 -13.82
CA GLY A 107 -3.05 10.87 -13.86
C GLY A 107 -3.53 11.62 -12.61
N GLU A 108 -2.82 11.64 -11.48
CA GLU A 108 -3.41 12.10 -10.20
C GLU A 108 -2.62 13.18 -9.46
N THR A 109 -1.88 14.03 -10.18
CA THR A 109 -1.27 15.24 -9.59
C THR A 109 -1.59 16.49 -10.40
N ILE A 110 -2.84 16.93 -10.30
CA ILE A 110 -3.19 18.35 -10.53
C ILE A 110 -4.01 18.84 -9.34
N SER A 111 -3.36 18.89 -8.18
CA SER A 111 -3.69 19.86 -7.13
C SER A 111 -2.40 20.58 -6.80
N LEU A 112 -1.96 21.43 -7.72
CA LEU A 112 -0.95 22.45 -7.42
C LEU A 112 -1.65 23.50 -6.56
N GLN A 113 -1.70 23.27 -5.25
CA GLN A 113 -1.84 24.36 -4.30
C GLN A 113 -0.49 25.07 -4.25
N VAL A 114 -0.31 26.02 -5.17
CA VAL A 114 0.78 27.00 -5.10
C VAL A 114 0.39 27.99 -4.01
N GLU A 115 0.80 27.73 -2.77
CA GLU A 115 0.86 28.78 -1.77
C GLU A 115 2.08 29.66 -2.10
N VAL A 116 1.82 30.77 -2.79
CA VAL A 116 2.80 31.85 -2.95
C VAL A 116 2.86 32.60 -1.62
N GLU A 117 3.77 32.19 -0.75
CA GLU A 117 4.14 33.03 0.39
C GLU A 117 5.01 34.19 -0.12
N SER A 118 4.33 35.32 -0.29
CA SER A 118 4.91 36.64 -0.54
C SER A 118 5.93 37.00 0.54
N ARG A 119 7.20 36.70 0.31
CA ARG A 119 8.31 37.29 1.07
C ARG A 119 8.72 38.60 0.42
N ASN A 120 8.43 39.69 1.13
CA ASN A 120 8.90 41.03 0.85
C ASN A 120 10.44 41.05 0.81
N SER A 121 11.04 41.23 -0.37
CA SER A 121 12.39 41.79 -0.52
C SER A 121 12.50 42.45 -1.91
N PRO A 122 13.02 43.68 -2.04
CA PRO A 122 13.07 44.39 -3.31
C PRO A 122 14.43 44.17 -3.97
N GLU A 123 14.56 43.19 -4.87
CA GLU A 123 15.72 43.17 -5.76
C GLU A 123 15.43 42.42 -7.07
N LYS A 124 15.28 43.22 -8.14
CA LYS A 124 15.41 42.89 -9.56
C LYS A 124 14.81 41.56 -10.04
N GLU A 125 13.59 41.65 -10.58
CA GLU A 125 13.05 40.65 -11.51
C GLU A 125 13.94 40.58 -12.77
N GLU A 126 14.93 39.69 -12.78
CA GLU A 126 15.39 39.10 -14.03
C GLU A 126 14.42 37.97 -14.37
N ARG A 127 13.34 38.32 -15.08
CA ARG A 127 12.40 37.35 -15.61
C ARG A 127 13.14 36.48 -16.62
N VAL A 128 13.57 35.29 -16.20
CA VAL A 128 13.99 34.23 -17.12
C VAL A 128 12.79 33.98 -18.06
N PRO A 129 12.94 34.09 -19.39
CA PRO A 129 11.83 33.87 -20.30
C PRO A 129 11.30 32.45 -20.09
N ALA A 130 9.98 32.33 -19.96
CA ALA A 130 9.33 31.02 -19.92
C ALA A 130 9.73 30.26 -21.20
N GLU A 131 10.42 29.13 -21.04
CA GLU A 131 10.81 28.28 -22.16
C GLU A 131 9.54 27.86 -22.91
N GLU A 132 9.39 28.35 -24.14
CA GLU A 132 8.25 28.01 -24.99
C GLU A 132 8.35 26.53 -25.40
N ILE A 133 7.53 25.69 -24.76
CA ILE A 133 7.45 24.26 -25.07
C ILE A 133 6.75 24.10 -26.44
N THR A 134 7.53 23.90 -27.49
CA THR A 134 7.00 23.63 -28.84
C THR A 134 6.67 22.16 -29.05
N TYR A 135 5.76 21.88 -29.99
CA TYR A 135 5.41 20.50 -30.40
C TYR A 135 6.64 19.69 -30.84
N GLU A 136 7.59 20.32 -31.53
CA GLU A 136 8.83 19.67 -31.96
C GLU A 136 9.73 19.32 -30.77
N THR A 137 9.77 20.16 -29.71
CA THR A 137 10.48 19.84 -28.46
C THR A 137 9.89 18.61 -27.78
N LEU A 138 8.56 18.52 -27.70
CA LEU A 138 7.87 17.37 -27.10
C LEU A 138 8.07 16.09 -27.91
N LYS A 139 7.99 16.18 -29.25
CA LYS A 139 8.22 15.07 -30.15
C LYS A 139 9.65 14.53 -30.03
N LYS A 140 10.63 15.43 -29.96
CA LYS A 140 12.03 15.07 -29.76
C LYS A 140 12.25 14.41 -28.39
N ALA A 141 11.64 14.92 -27.32
CA ALA A 141 11.75 14.32 -25.99
C ALA A 141 11.19 12.88 -25.91
N ILE A 142 10.13 12.56 -26.67
CA ILE A 142 9.58 11.19 -26.73
C ILE A 142 10.50 10.25 -27.54
N VAL A 143 11.13 10.75 -28.60
CA VAL A 143 12.08 9.95 -29.40
C VAL A 143 13.38 9.72 -28.62
N ASP A 144 13.89 10.77 -27.96
CA ASP A 144 15.11 10.71 -27.17
C ASP A 144 14.91 9.88 -25.88
N SER A 145 13.72 9.83 -25.28
CA SER A 145 13.47 9.05 -24.06
C SER A 145 13.64 7.54 -24.27
N GLY A 146 13.25 7.01 -25.44
CA GLY A 146 13.51 5.60 -25.78
C GLY A 146 15.01 5.29 -25.93
N ALA A 147 15.78 6.22 -26.49
CA ALA A 147 17.24 6.09 -26.60
C ALA A 147 17.94 6.19 -25.24
N VAL A 148 17.46 7.08 -24.37
CA VAL A 148 17.96 7.24 -22.99
C VAL A 148 17.64 6.00 -22.14
N GLU A 149 16.45 5.41 -22.28
CA GLU A 149 16.08 4.17 -21.56
C GLU A 149 16.98 2.99 -21.98
N GLU A 150 17.25 2.83 -23.28
CA GLU A 150 18.12 1.78 -23.78
C GLU A 150 19.58 2.00 -23.36
N GLN A 151 20.05 3.25 -23.37
CA GLN A 151 21.37 3.60 -22.86
C GLN A 151 21.51 3.33 -21.36
N GLU A 152 20.47 3.59 -20.55
CA GLU A 152 20.50 3.29 -19.13
C GLU A 152 20.47 1.78 -18.87
N ARG A 153 19.68 1.03 -19.65
CA ARG A 153 19.64 -0.45 -19.62
C ARG A 153 21.01 -1.03 -19.96
N GLU A 154 21.67 -0.51 -20.97
CA GLU A 154 23.02 -0.94 -21.38
C GLU A 154 24.07 -0.57 -20.33
N ARG A 155 23.99 0.63 -19.74
CA ARG A 155 24.85 1.03 -18.62
C ARG A 155 24.70 0.09 -17.42
N ARG A 156 23.48 -0.34 -17.11
CA ARG A 156 23.20 -1.29 -16.02
C ARG A 156 23.80 -2.66 -16.33
N ARG A 157 23.72 -3.15 -17.57
CA ARG A 157 24.37 -4.41 -18.01
C ARG A 157 25.88 -4.37 -17.83
N GLN A 158 26.53 -3.30 -18.28
CA GLN A 158 27.99 -3.15 -18.16
C GLN A 158 28.46 -3.12 -16.70
N VAL A 159 27.68 -2.49 -15.81
CA VAL A 159 27.98 -2.51 -14.37
C VAL A 159 27.92 -3.94 -13.85
N VAL A 160 26.84 -4.67 -14.11
CA VAL A 160 26.69 -6.05 -13.62
C VAL A 160 27.80 -6.96 -14.16
N GLU A 161 28.11 -6.87 -15.45
CA GLU A 161 29.18 -7.66 -16.05
C GLU A 161 30.56 -7.34 -15.43
N LYS A 162 30.85 -6.05 -15.20
CA LYS A 162 32.10 -5.63 -14.56
C LYS A 162 32.22 -6.17 -13.14
N PHE A 163 31.15 -6.13 -12.34
CA PHE A 163 31.17 -6.66 -10.98
C PHE A 163 31.22 -8.20 -10.92
N GLN A 164 30.71 -8.89 -11.94
CA GLN A 164 30.77 -10.35 -12.01
C GLN A 164 32.12 -10.88 -12.52
N LYS A 165 32.78 -10.15 -13.43
CA LYS A 165 34.01 -10.61 -14.10
C LYS A 165 35.30 -9.99 -13.56
N ALA A 166 35.25 -8.80 -12.94
CA ALA A 166 36.47 -8.14 -12.46
C ALA A 166 36.97 -8.79 -11.16
N PRO A 167 38.29 -8.92 -10.98
CA PRO A 167 38.88 -9.38 -9.73
C PRO A 167 38.61 -8.36 -8.61
N PHE A 168 38.44 -8.87 -7.40
CA PHE A 168 38.10 -8.07 -6.21
C PHE A 168 39.03 -6.86 -5.99
N GLU A 169 40.32 -7.04 -6.27
CA GLU A 169 41.35 -6.01 -6.10
C GLU A 169 41.14 -4.78 -7.00
N GLU A 170 40.63 -4.99 -8.22
CA GLU A 170 40.28 -3.91 -9.15
C GLU A 170 39.02 -3.18 -8.71
N ILE A 171 38.03 -3.92 -8.18
CA ILE A 171 36.79 -3.35 -7.63
C ILE A 171 37.09 -2.48 -6.40
N ALA A 172 37.95 -2.98 -5.51
CA ALA A 172 38.38 -2.26 -4.31
C ALA A 172 39.15 -0.98 -4.65
N ALA A 173 40.08 -1.04 -5.62
CA ALA A 173 40.84 0.11 -6.09
C ALA A 173 39.91 1.20 -6.68
N HIS A 174 38.92 0.82 -7.48
CA HIS A 174 37.95 1.76 -8.06
C HIS A 174 37.07 2.44 -6.98
N CYS A 175 36.61 1.69 -5.98
CA CYS A 175 35.87 2.24 -4.86
C CYS A 175 36.72 3.21 -4.01
N GLY A 176 37.98 2.84 -3.73
CA GLY A 176 38.93 3.67 -3.01
C GLY A 176 39.23 4.98 -3.74
N ALA A 177 39.53 4.93 -5.04
CA ALA A 177 39.83 6.11 -5.84
C ALA A 177 38.63 7.10 -5.91
N ARG A 178 37.40 6.58 -6.00
CA ARG A 178 36.19 7.41 -6.01
C ARG A 178 35.96 8.09 -4.65
N ALA A 179 36.24 7.40 -3.55
CA ALA A 179 36.16 7.97 -2.20
C ALA A 179 37.19 9.09 -1.99
N SER A 180 38.45 8.88 -2.42
CA SER A 180 39.50 9.88 -2.33
C SER A 180 39.21 11.13 -3.16
N LEU A 181 38.65 10.98 -4.36
CA LEU A 181 38.24 12.12 -5.21
C LEU A 181 37.11 12.94 -4.58
N LEU A 182 36.15 12.29 -3.92
CA LEU A 182 35.09 12.99 -3.20
C LEU A 182 35.66 13.74 -1.99
N GLN A 183 36.59 13.12 -1.26
CA GLN A 183 37.23 13.72 -0.11
C GLN A 183 38.11 14.91 -0.47
N SER A 184 38.81 14.88 -1.61
CA SER A 184 39.60 16.02 -2.10
C SER A 184 38.77 17.21 -2.55
N LYS A 185 37.48 17.02 -2.88
CA LYS A 185 36.55 18.11 -3.24
C LYS A 185 35.87 18.74 -2.03
N LEU A 186 36.01 18.12 -0.85
CA LEU A 186 35.45 18.59 0.41
C LEU A 186 36.46 19.37 1.26
N ASN A 187 37.74 19.35 0.88
CA ASN A 187 38.82 20.11 1.52
C ASN A 187 39.18 21.35 0.70
#